data_AF-A0A6G7XE17-F1
#
_entry.id   AF-A0A6G7XE17-F1
#
_cell.length_a   1.000
_cell.length_b   1.000
_cell.length_c   1.000
_cell.angle_alpha   90.00
_cell.angle_beta   90.00
_cell.angle_gamma   90.00
#
_symmetry.space_group_name_H-M   'P 1'
#
loop_
_entity.id
_entity.type
_entity.pdbx_description
1 polymer ?
#
loop_
_entity_poly.entity_id
_entity_poly.type
_entity_poly.pdbx_seq_one_letter_code
_entity_poly.pdbx_strand_id
1 'polypeptide(L)'
;MSTPEMPTVSTPPPHPYATAPSSNNGRGFAISAMAAGLLSLLSTVVGIFYGAAFVILGIGLAIIAIGLGITALILKQRPLAPSIVGLGSGVLSILAAVVVGLLVLGGTIVDTVKQEAGSSNGATSSQGIDAKWPSNMASGGVLFLGGSAGGGEVATSAAPSNGATPDTSLTGGSAAPKNQIQLYVDYMCPACGAFEATNLDTIESALAGGDTSLELRPLTFLDGASQGSYYSSRASAALACVVDTQPELAWKTHTTLLDANNQPEEGTTGPDNKQLISTLNKATGGLSDTTQSCITKETYVPFAKGLSSWLLSNPVPNAQDPTLTVSGTPTVVVNGTRYSGSITDAAEFKKFLTDQGVTLK
;
A
#
# COMPACT_ATOMS: atom_id res chain seq x y z
N MET A 1 21.51 18.62 46.07
CA MET A 1 20.66 17.68 45.33
C MET A 1 20.80 18.04 43.87
N SER A 2 21.72 17.38 43.16
CA SER A 2 21.98 17.61 41.74
C SER A 2 21.12 16.65 40.94
N THR A 3 20.28 17.17 40.06
CA THR A 3 19.45 16.39 39.14
C THR A 3 20.35 15.66 38.12
N PRO A 4 20.17 14.36 37.88
CA PRO A 4 20.92 13.65 36.85
C PRO A 4 20.42 14.04 35.46
N GLU A 5 21.36 14.39 34.59
CA GLU A 5 21.15 14.75 33.19
C GLU A 5 20.83 13.47 32.39
N MET A 6 19.68 13.45 31.69
CA MET A 6 19.31 12.30 30.87
C MET A 6 20.16 12.26 29.59
N PRO A 7 20.61 11.06 29.15
CA PRO A 7 21.37 10.93 27.92
C PRO A 7 20.52 11.33 26.71
N THR A 8 21.10 12.16 25.84
CA THR A 8 20.49 12.54 24.57
C THR A 8 20.31 11.32 23.69
N VAL A 9 19.06 10.94 23.42
CA VAL A 9 18.73 9.92 22.41
C VAL A 9 19.16 10.47 21.05
N SER A 10 20.23 9.91 20.47
CA SER A 10 20.58 10.24 19.09
C SER A 10 19.47 9.73 18.19
N THR A 11 18.78 10.65 17.49
CA THR A 11 17.84 10.28 16.43
C THR A 11 18.55 9.36 15.42
N PRO A 12 18.03 8.16 15.14
CA PRO A 12 18.62 7.30 14.12
C PRO A 12 18.71 8.05 12.79
N PRO A 13 19.75 7.78 11.96
CA PRO A 13 19.83 8.38 10.64
C PRO A 13 18.55 8.05 9.85
N PRO A 14 18.01 9.02 9.09
CA PRO A 14 16.80 8.79 8.30
C PRO A 14 17.04 7.68 7.29
N HIS A 15 16.08 6.76 7.18
CA HIS A 15 16.13 5.67 6.22
C HIS A 15 16.34 6.22 4.81
N PRO A 16 17.18 5.60 3.95
CA PRO A 16 17.50 6.10 2.61
C PRO A 16 16.30 6.30 1.67
N TYR A 17 15.12 5.82 2.06
CA TYR A 17 13.86 5.91 1.32
C TYR A 17 12.75 6.70 2.03
N ALA A 18 13.07 7.44 3.10
CA ALA A 18 12.14 8.33 3.79
C ALA A 18 11.98 9.65 3.01
N THR A 19 10.76 10.01 2.61
CA THR A 19 10.45 11.34 2.06
C THR A 19 10.17 12.34 3.20
N ALA A 20 10.78 13.52 3.15
CA ALA A 20 10.69 14.53 4.21
C ALA A 20 9.35 15.30 4.20
N PRO A 21 8.79 15.70 5.37
CA PRO A 21 7.63 16.59 5.44
C PRO A 21 8.03 18.07 5.28
N SER A 22 7.23 18.84 4.52
CA SER A 22 7.37 20.28 4.28
C SER A 22 6.93 21.11 5.48
N SER A 23 7.75 22.09 5.91
CA SER A 23 7.41 23.05 6.98
C SER A 23 7.41 24.49 6.48
N ASN A 24 6.36 25.29 6.77
CA ASN A 24 6.52 26.74 6.98
C ASN A 24 5.31 27.46 7.67
N ASN A 25 5.52 27.77 8.96
CA ASN A 25 5.25 29.02 9.70
C ASN A 25 3.92 29.80 9.51
N GLY A 26 3.03 29.65 10.50
CA GLY A 26 1.64 30.12 10.51
C GLY A 26 1.34 31.52 11.05
N ARG A 27 1.78 32.59 10.39
CA ARG A 27 1.29 33.96 10.69
C ARG A 27 0.81 34.78 9.49
N GLY A 28 1.08 34.35 8.25
CA GLY A 28 0.56 35.02 7.04
C GLY A 28 -0.88 34.65 6.68
N PHE A 29 -1.36 33.49 7.13
CA PHE A 29 -2.55 32.85 6.57
C PHE A 29 -3.88 33.58 6.86
N ALA A 30 -4.01 34.22 8.03
CA ALA A 30 -5.27 34.88 8.42
C ALA A 30 -5.56 36.15 7.61
N ILE A 31 -4.54 36.95 7.30
CA ILE A 31 -4.68 38.18 6.51
C ILE A 31 -4.90 37.84 5.04
N SER A 32 -4.20 36.83 4.52
CA SER A 32 -4.39 36.32 3.15
C SER A 32 -5.78 35.73 2.93
N ALA A 33 -6.39 35.09 3.94
CA ALA A 33 -7.74 34.53 3.84
C ALA A 33 -8.83 35.60 3.62
N MET A 34 -8.71 36.74 4.32
CA MET A 34 -9.67 37.86 4.18
C MET A 34 -9.57 38.52 2.82
N ALA A 35 -8.35 38.77 2.33
CA ALA A 35 -8.14 39.35 1.01
C ALA A 35 -8.65 38.41 -0.10
N ALA A 36 -8.39 37.10 0.01
CA ALA A 36 -8.85 36.10 -0.95
C ALA A 36 -10.39 35.96 -0.97
N GLY A 37 -11.05 36.02 0.18
CA GLY A 37 -12.51 35.95 0.28
C GLY A 37 -13.23 37.14 -0.35
N LEU A 38 -12.70 38.35 -0.15
CA LEU A 38 -13.27 39.57 -0.76
C LEU A 38 -13.06 39.61 -2.28
N LEU A 39 -11.87 39.20 -2.75
CA LEU A 39 -11.61 39.08 -4.19
C LEU A 39 -12.48 38.00 -4.84
N SER A 40 -12.67 36.84 -4.19
CA SER A 40 -13.55 35.77 -4.69
C SER A 40 -14.96 36.29 -4.93
N LEU A 41 -15.55 36.99 -3.96
CA LEU A 41 -16.92 37.51 -4.08
C LEU A 41 -17.04 38.50 -5.25
N LEU A 42 -16.08 39.43 -5.38
CA LEU A 42 -16.03 40.38 -6.49
C LEU A 42 -15.90 39.68 -7.84
N SER A 43 -15.02 38.67 -7.94
CA SER A 43 -14.82 37.89 -9.16
C SER A 43 -16.04 37.07 -9.57
N THR A 44 -16.80 36.49 -8.63
CA THR A 44 -18.07 35.81 -8.95
C THR A 44 -19.14 36.77 -9.46
N VAL A 45 -19.27 37.96 -8.87
CA VAL A 45 -20.26 38.96 -9.31
C VAL A 45 -19.92 39.48 -10.71
N VAL A 46 -18.63 39.71 -11.00
CA VAL A 46 -18.17 40.10 -12.33
C VAL A 46 -18.30 38.94 -13.33
N GLY A 47 -18.06 37.70 -12.91
CA GLY A 47 -18.14 36.52 -13.78
C GLY A 47 -19.53 36.24 -14.37
N ILE A 48 -20.59 36.70 -13.71
CA ILE A 48 -21.97 36.65 -14.24
C ILE A 48 -22.10 37.45 -15.55
N PHE A 49 -21.34 38.54 -15.71
CA PHE A 49 -21.43 39.43 -16.87
C PHE A 49 -20.35 39.19 -17.94
N TYR A 50 -19.23 38.53 -17.61
CA TYR A 50 -18.04 38.44 -18.49
C TYR A 50 -17.58 37.00 -18.85
N GLY A 51 -18.30 35.95 -18.43
CA GLY A 51 -18.11 34.57 -18.93
C GLY A 51 -17.34 33.61 -18.01
N ALA A 52 -17.31 32.33 -18.40
CA ALA A 52 -16.93 31.17 -17.56
C ALA A 52 -15.52 31.21 -16.95
N ALA A 53 -14.57 31.92 -17.56
CA ALA A 53 -13.20 32.05 -17.06
C ALA A 53 -13.14 32.73 -15.67
N PHE A 54 -14.03 33.69 -15.39
CA PHE A 54 -14.08 34.38 -14.10
C PHE A 54 -14.78 33.56 -13.01
N VAL A 55 -15.65 32.62 -13.38
CA VAL A 55 -16.32 31.70 -12.45
C VAL A 55 -15.31 30.69 -11.88
N ILE A 56 -14.43 30.15 -12.73
CA ILE A 56 -13.36 29.22 -12.32
C ILE A 56 -12.37 29.92 -11.37
N LEU A 57 -12.01 31.17 -11.68
CA LEU A 57 -11.12 31.98 -10.84
C LEU A 57 -11.77 32.31 -9.48
N GLY A 58 -13.08 32.59 -9.47
CA GLY A 58 -13.86 32.78 -8.24
C GLY A 58 -13.95 31.54 -7.35
N ILE A 59 -14.18 30.35 -7.94
CA ILE A 59 -14.19 29.07 -7.22
C ILE A 59 -12.81 28.75 -6.63
N GLY A 60 -11.74 28.95 -7.40
CA GLY A 60 -10.37 28.74 -6.93
C GLY A 60 -10.04 29.58 -5.70
N LEU A 61 -10.41 30.87 -5.73
CA LEU A 61 -10.22 31.76 -4.59
C LEU A 61 -11.09 31.40 -3.38
N ALA A 62 -12.31 30.88 -3.59
CA ALA A 62 -13.19 30.43 -2.52
C ALA A 62 -12.64 29.18 -1.79
N ILE A 63 -12.09 28.21 -2.51
CA ILE A 63 -11.47 27.01 -1.93
C ILE A 63 -10.24 27.40 -1.10
N ILE A 64 -9.42 28.34 -1.60
CA ILE A 64 -8.27 28.86 -0.86
C ILE A 64 -8.72 29.57 0.42
N ALA A 65 -9.75 30.40 0.38
CA ALA A 65 -10.28 31.08 1.58
C ALA A 65 -10.81 30.09 2.64
N ILE A 66 -11.51 29.04 2.22
CA ILE A 66 -12.00 27.97 3.13
C ILE A 66 -10.83 27.20 3.75
N GLY A 67 -9.85 26.79 2.94
CA GLY A 67 -8.66 26.08 3.42
C GLY A 67 -7.88 26.89 4.45
N LEU A 68 -7.69 28.19 4.19
CA LEU A 68 -7.03 29.09 5.14
C LEU A 68 -7.85 29.32 6.42
N GLY A 69 -9.19 29.39 6.32
CA GLY A 69 -10.10 29.51 7.46
C GLY A 69 -10.09 28.26 8.36
N ILE A 70 -10.15 27.07 7.77
CA ILE A 70 -10.07 25.78 8.49
C ILE A 70 -8.72 25.63 9.17
N THR A 71 -7.63 25.95 8.46
CA THR A 71 -6.26 25.88 9.01
C THR A 71 -6.08 26.83 10.20
N ALA A 72 -6.63 28.03 10.14
CA ALA A 72 -6.61 28.98 11.26
C ALA A 72 -7.40 28.49 12.50
N LEU A 73 -8.51 27.76 12.29
CA LEU A 73 -9.31 27.14 13.36
C LEU A 73 -8.60 25.96 14.03
N ILE A 74 -7.94 25.09 13.25
CA ILE A 74 -7.18 23.94 13.77
C ILE A 74 -5.98 24.41 14.60
N LEU A 75 -5.31 25.49 14.18
CA LEU A 75 -4.14 26.04 14.87
C LEU A 75 -4.46 26.88 16.12
N LYS A 76 -5.73 26.93 16.57
CA LYS A 76 -6.18 27.60 17.81
C LYS A 76 -5.74 29.08 17.95
N GLN A 77 -5.54 29.77 16.83
CA GLN A 77 -5.10 31.17 16.85
C GLN A 77 -6.24 32.09 17.29
N ARG A 78 -6.07 32.78 18.42
CA ARG A 78 -7.03 33.79 18.92
C ARG A 78 -6.68 35.15 18.33
N PRO A 79 -7.66 35.97 17.88
CA PRO A 79 -9.12 35.85 18.06
C PRO A 79 -9.85 35.15 16.89
N LEU A 80 -10.92 34.42 17.21
CA LEU A 80 -11.70 33.55 16.29
C LEU A 80 -12.64 34.28 15.31
N ALA A 81 -12.85 35.59 15.49
CA ALA A 81 -13.81 36.35 14.69
C ALA A 81 -13.47 36.43 13.17
N PRO A 82 -12.20 36.63 12.75
CA PRO A 82 -11.80 36.64 11.33
C PRO A 82 -12.04 35.31 10.60
N SER A 83 -11.78 34.18 11.27
CA SER A 83 -11.80 32.84 10.68
C SER A 83 -13.23 32.36 10.38
N ILE A 84 -14.20 32.77 11.22
CA ILE A 84 -15.61 32.45 11.03
C ILE A 84 -16.18 33.20 9.81
N VAL A 85 -15.75 34.45 9.59
CA VAL A 85 -16.19 35.27 8.44
C VAL A 85 -15.66 34.72 7.11
N GLY A 86 -14.41 34.21 7.07
CA GLY A 86 -13.84 33.60 5.87
C GLY A 86 -14.48 32.27 5.45
N LEU A 87 -14.91 31.46 6.44
CA LEU A 87 -15.68 30.24 6.18
C LEU A 87 -17.09 30.54 5.66
N GLY A 88 -17.76 31.53 6.25
CA GLY A 88 -19.10 31.94 5.84
C GLY A 88 -19.14 32.49 4.40
N SER A 89 -18.16 33.31 4.01
CA SER A 89 -18.11 33.86 2.65
C SER A 89 -17.72 32.80 1.61
N GLY A 90 -16.77 31.91 1.92
CA GLY A 90 -16.35 30.84 1.00
C GLY A 90 -17.46 29.85 0.66
N VAL A 91 -18.24 29.41 1.66
CA VAL A 91 -19.37 28.49 1.44
C VAL A 91 -20.46 29.14 0.59
N LEU A 92 -20.74 30.44 0.80
CA LEU A 92 -21.74 31.16 0.03
C LEU A 92 -21.32 31.33 -1.45
N SER A 93 -20.04 31.59 -1.72
CA SER A 93 -19.50 31.66 -3.09
C SER A 93 -19.59 30.33 -3.84
N ILE A 94 -19.34 29.20 -3.16
CA ILE A 94 -19.46 27.87 -3.77
C ILE A 94 -20.92 27.56 -4.13
N LEU A 95 -21.86 27.87 -3.25
CA LEU A 95 -23.29 27.68 -3.52
C LEU A 95 -23.75 28.53 -4.72
N ALA A 96 -23.31 29.79 -4.80
CA ALA A 96 -23.60 30.65 -5.94
C ALA A 96 -23.00 30.10 -7.25
N ALA A 97 -21.77 29.60 -7.21
CA ALA A 97 -21.09 29.03 -8.37
C ALA A 97 -21.71 27.70 -8.85
N VAL A 98 -22.21 26.86 -7.94
CA VAL A 98 -22.92 25.61 -8.29
C VAL A 98 -24.25 25.92 -8.99
N VAL A 99 -24.99 26.93 -8.53
CA VAL A 99 -26.24 27.37 -9.17
C VAL A 99 -25.98 27.92 -10.58
N VAL A 100 -24.92 28.71 -10.76
CA VAL A 100 -24.52 29.22 -12.09
C VAL A 100 -23.99 28.10 -12.99
N GLY A 101 -23.20 27.16 -12.45
CA GLY A 101 -22.67 26.01 -13.19
C GLY A 101 -23.76 25.08 -13.71
N LEU A 102 -24.81 24.82 -12.91
CA LEU A 102 -25.96 24.02 -13.32
C LEU A 102 -26.80 24.71 -14.41
N LEU A 103 -26.83 26.05 -14.43
CA LEU A 103 -27.52 26.82 -15.48
C LEU A 103 -26.72 26.90 -16.79
N VAL A 104 -25.38 26.81 -16.75
CA VAL A 104 -24.50 26.96 -17.92
C VAL A 104 -24.07 25.62 -18.53
N LEU A 105 -24.02 24.53 -17.77
CA LEU A 105 -23.51 23.21 -18.22
C LEU A 105 -24.59 22.25 -18.77
N GLY A 106 -25.79 22.76 -19.11
CA GLY A 106 -26.80 22.01 -19.86
C GLY A 106 -26.45 21.71 -21.33
N GLY A 107 -25.24 22.03 -21.80
CA GLY A 107 -24.82 21.78 -23.17
C GLY A 107 -23.30 21.75 -23.35
N THR A 108 -22.80 20.60 -23.81
CA THR A 108 -21.54 20.37 -24.55
C THR A 108 -20.20 20.51 -23.80
N ILE A 109 -19.54 19.36 -23.57
CA ILE A 109 -18.13 19.20 -23.21
C ILE A 109 -17.39 18.76 -24.49
N VAL A 110 -16.40 19.52 -24.99
CA VAL A 110 -15.21 19.02 -25.72
C VAL A 110 -14.14 20.12 -25.73
N ASP A 111 -12.96 19.75 -25.21
CA ASP A 111 -11.57 20.18 -25.47
C ASP A 111 -11.24 21.63 -25.81
N THR A 112 -10.37 22.24 -25.00
CA THR A 112 -9.05 22.77 -25.40
C THR A 112 -8.37 23.43 -24.20
N VAL A 113 -7.13 23.04 -23.90
CA VAL A 113 -5.91 23.87 -23.68
C VAL A 113 -4.84 23.00 -23.00
N LYS A 114 -3.72 22.79 -23.71
CA LYS A 114 -2.44 22.27 -23.21
C LYS A 114 -1.51 23.43 -22.87
N GLN A 115 -0.53 23.13 -22.00
CA GLN A 115 0.70 23.85 -21.58
C GLN A 115 0.53 24.95 -20.49
N GLU A 116 1.31 25.00 -19.41
CA GLU A 116 2.66 24.49 -19.08
C GLU A 116 2.82 24.03 -17.61
N ALA A 117 3.94 23.33 -17.36
CA ALA A 117 4.60 22.98 -16.09
C ALA A 117 4.10 21.71 -15.35
N GLY A 118 5.04 20.77 -15.21
CA GLY A 118 4.81 19.41 -14.73
C GLY A 118 4.18 19.33 -13.34
N SER A 119 2.99 18.72 -13.29
CA SER A 119 2.54 17.89 -12.19
C SER A 119 1.32 17.11 -12.68
N SER A 120 1.32 15.83 -12.34
CA SER A 120 0.33 14.79 -12.59
C SER A 120 -1.12 15.26 -12.53
N ASN A 121 -1.93 14.84 -13.51
CA ASN A 121 -3.34 14.48 -13.26
C ASN A 121 -3.90 13.56 -14.36
N GLY A 122 -4.51 12.46 -13.90
CA GLY A 122 -5.74 11.94 -14.50
C GLY A 122 -5.61 11.16 -15.80
N ALA A 123 -4.95 10.01 -15.75
CA ALA A 123 -5.31 8.87 -16.59
C ALA A 123 -5.19 7.61 -15.73
N THR A 124 -6.23 6.78 -15.72
CA THR A 124 -6.12 5.34 -15.40
C THR A 124 -5.09 4.73 -16.34
N SER A 125 -3.82 4.85 -15.97
CA SER A 125 -2.73 4.15 -16.58
C SER A 125 -2.34 3.06 -15.59
N SER A 126 -2.35 1.82 -16.09
CA SER A 126 -1.70 0.67 -15.49
C SER A 126 -0.19 0.93 -15.40
N GLN A 127 0.21 1.87 -14.54
CA GLN A 127 1.61 2.19 -14.30
C GLN A 127 2.21 0.93 -13.69
N GLY A 128 3.13 0.30 -14.44
CA GLY A 128 3.85 -0.86 -13.95
C GLY A 128 4.80 -0.49 -12.81
N ILE A 129 5.46 -1.49 -12.27
CA ILE A 129 6.34 -1.36 -11.12
C ILE A 129 7.72 -0.94 -11.63
N ASP A 130 8.06 0.34 -11.42
CA ASP A 130 9.36 0.94 -11.77
C ASP A 130 10.45 0.59 -10.74
N ALA A 131 10.77 -0.70 -10.65
CA ALA A 131 11.85 -1.23 -9.83
C ALA A 131 12.50 -2.46 -10.48
N LYS A 132 13.67 -2.85 -9.97
CA LYS A 132 14.27 -4.14 -10.31
C LYS A 132 13.38 -5.27 -9.78
N TRP A 133 12.91 -6.15 -10.66
CA TRP A 133 12.15 -7.33 -10.27
C TRP A 133 13.06 -8.49 -9.85
N PRO A 134 12.68 -9.28 -8.84
CA PRO A 134 13.30 -10.57 -8.57
C PRO A 134 12.82 -11.62 -9.58
N SER A 135 13.66 -12.61 -9.82
CA SER A 135 13.29 -13.84 -10.51
C SER A 135 12.24 -14.60 -9.70
N ASN A 136 11.46 -15.47 -10.35
CA ASN A 136 10.41 -16.28 -9.72
C ASN A 136 9.25 -15.50 -9.05
N MET A 137 9.11 -14.19 -9.36
CA MET A 137 7.97 -13.38 -8.91
C MET A 137 7.27 -12.63 -10.05
N ALA A 138 7.31 -13.15 -11.28
CA ALA A 138 6.69 -12.50 -12.43
C ALA A 138 5.18 -12.26 -12.26
N SER A 139 4.48 -13.09 -11.46
CA SER A 139 3.06 -12.92 -11.17
C SER A 139 2.73 -11.82 -10.16
N GLY A 140 3.74 -11.09 -9.66
CA GLY A 140 3.58 -10.14 -8.55
C GLY A 140 3.42 -10.83 -7.19
N GLY A 141 3.85 -12.09 -7.08
CA GLY A 141 3.86 -12.88 -5.85
C GLY A 141 4.83 -14.04 -5.95
N VAL A 142 5.02 -14.77 -4.86
CA VAL A 142 5.73 -16.06 -4.85
C VAL A 142 4.71 -17.15 -5.09
N LEU A 143 4.82 -17.85 -6.22
CA LEU A 143 3.91 -18.93 -6.58
C LEU A 143 4.48 -20.27 -6.12
N PHE A 144 3.89 -20.85 -5.07
CA PHE A 144 4.17 -22.21 -4.62
C PHE A 144 3.25 -23.20 -5.34
N LEU A 145 3.85 -24.21 -5.96
CA LEU A 145 3.18 -25.31 -6.62
C LEU A 145 3.06 -26.49 -5.66
N GLY A 146 1.87 -27.09 -5.59
CA GLY A 146 1.65 -28.28 -4.80
C GLY A 146 2.41 -29.51 -5.30
N GLY A 147 2.43 -30.57 -4.49
CA GLY A 147 3.02 -31.87 -4.84
C GLY A 147 4.40 -32.12 -4.21
N SER A 148 4.92 -31.15 -3.47
CA SER A 148 6.16 -31.25 -2.68
C SER A 148 5.85 -31.08 -1.20
N ALA A 149 6.58 -31.79 -0.33
CA ALA A 149 6.42 -31.68 1.13
C ALA A 149 6.90 -30.31 1.65
N GLY A 150 6.23 -29.77 2.67
CA GLY A 150 6.67 -28.56 3.37
C GLY A 150 6.46 -27.25 2.60
N GLY A 151 5.24 -27.02 2.08
CA GLY A 151 4.85 -25.72 1.51
C GLY A 151 4.96 -25.55 0.00
N GLY A 152 5.31 -26.60 -0.73
CA GLY A 152 5.36 -26.58 -2.21
C GLY A 152 6.67 -26.06 -2.79
N GLU A 153 6.86 -26.27 -4.09
CA GLU A 153 8.01 -25.78 -4.85
C GLU A 153 7.71 -24.42 -5.47
N VAL A 154 8.66 -23.48 -5.45
CA VAL A 154 8.48 -22.17 -6.09
C VAL A 154 8.52 -22.33 -7.60
N ALA A 155 7.48 -21.85 -8.29
CA ALA A 155 7.43 -21.81 -9.75
C ALA A 155 8.55 -20.90 -10.30
N THR A 156 9.32 -21.43 -11.25
CA THR A 156 10.43 -20.67 -11.84
C THR A 156 9.95 -19.65 -12.87
N SER A 157 10.45 -18.42 -12.82
CA SER A 157 10.20 -17.42 -13.85
C SER A 157 11.41 -16.51 -14.05
N ALA A 158 11.61 -16.01 -15.27
CA ALA A 158 12.55 -14.91 -15.48
C ALA A 158 12.07 -13.65 -14.73
N ALA A 159 13.01 -12.83 -14.28
CA ALA A 159 12.70 -11.50 -13.75
C ALA A 159 12.11 -10.61 -14.86
N PRO A 160 10.93 -9.99 -14.65
CA PRO A 160 10.39 -9.02 -15.58
C PRO A 160 11.29 -7.79 -15.79
N SER A 161 11.07 -7.09 -16.90
CA SER A 161 11.70 -5.80 -17.14
C SER A 161 11.19 -4.73 -16.19
N ASN A 162 11.99 -3.69 -15.98
CA ASN A 162 11.55 -2.52 -15.24
C ASN A 162 10.27 -1.89 -15.84
N GLY A 163 9.33 -1.47 -15.01
CA GLY A 163 8.03 -0.94 -15.45
C GLY A 163 7.03 -2.00 -15.91
N ALA A 164 7.31 -3.30 -15.71
CA ALA A 164 6.34 -4.37 -15.96
C ALA A 164 5.17 -4.34 -14.96
N THR A 165 4.07 -4.98 -15.33
CA THR A 165 2.95 -5.30 -14.42
C THR A 165 2.99 -6.79 -14.06
N PRO A 166 2.42 -7.18 -12.91
CA PRO A 166 2.21 -8.59 -12.57
C PRO A 166 1.58 -9.40 -13.71
N ASP A 167 2.17 -10.54 -14.06
CA ASP A 167 1.66 -11.47 -15.07
C ASP A 167 0.65 -12.45 -14.44
N THR A 168 -0.63 -12.17 -14.64
CA THR A 168 -1.74 -12.97 -14.09
C THR A 168 -2.00 -14.26 -14.86
N SER A 169 -1.32 -14.49 -15.98
CA SER A 169 -1.44 -15.74 -16.76
C SER A 169 -0.70 -16.91 -16.13
N LEU A 170 0.30 -16.64 -15.28
CA LEU A 170 1.04 -17.67 -14.53
C LEU A 170 0.19 -18.31 -13.42
N THR A 171 -0.89 -17.64 -13.05
CA THR A 171 -1.74 -17.97 -11.91
C THR A 171 -3.15 -18.35 -12.36
N GLY A 172 -3.40 -18.46 -13.67
CA GLY A 172 -4.70 -18.87 -14.21
C GLY A 172 -4.57 -19.59 -15.56
N GLY A 173 -5.65 -20.22 -16.02
CA GLY A 173 -5.68 -20.93 -17.32
C GLY A 173 -5.30 -22.41 -17.25
N SER A 174 -5.24 -23.06 -18.41
CA SER A 174 -5.14 -24.53 -18.53
C SER A 174 -3.80 -25.15 -18.08
N ALA A 175 -2.78 -24.33 -17.84
CA ALA A 175 -1.47 -24.76 -17.35
C ALA A 175 -1.29 -24.53 -15.84
N ALA A 176 -2.20 -23.81 -15.18
CA ALA A 176 -2.16 -23.56 -13.74
C ALA A 176 -2.71 -24.77 -12.96
N PRO A 177 -2.29 -24.98 -11.69
CA PRO A 177 -2.92 -25.97 -10.83
C PRO A 177 -4.42 -25.75 -10.72
N LYS A 178 -5.17 -26.85 -10.55
CA LYS A 178 -6.64 -26.85 -10.54
C LYS A 178 -7.22 -25.84 -9.55
N ASN A 179 -6.58 -25.71 -8.40
CA ASN A 179 -6.96 -24.78 -7.35
C ASN A 179 -5.87 -23.74 -7.11
N GLN A 180 -6.30 -22.54 -6.74
CA GLN A 180 -5.43 -21.45 -6.36
C GLN A 180 -5.88 -20.83 -5.04
N ILE A 181 -4.92 -20.64 -4.16
CA ILE A 181 -5.00 -19.81 -2.97
C ILE A 181 -4.14 -18.57 -3.23
N GLN A 182 -4.70 -17.37 -3.12
CA GLN A 182 -3.96 -16.11 -3.11
C GLN A 182 -3.94 -15.59 -1.66
N LEU A 183 -2.76 -15.37 -1.12
CA LEU A 183 -2.55 -14.95 0.25
C LEU A 183 -1.81 -13.62 0.29
N TYR A 184 -2.46 -12.59 0.81
CA TYR A 184 -1.92 -11.25 0.98
C TYR A 184 -1.61 -11.00 2.43
N VAL A 185 -0.34 -10.73 2.74
CA VAL A 185 0.15 -10.59 4.12
C VAL A 185 1.06 -9.38 4.26
N ASP A 186 1.11 -8.80 5.45
CA ASP A 186 2.17 -7.88 5.85
C ASP A 186 2.94 -8.54 7.00
N TYR A 187 4.26 -8.58 6.91
CA TYR A 187 5.10 -9.28 7.89
C TYR A 187 5.13 -8.63 9.27
N MET A 188 4.64 -7.40 9.43
CA MET A 188 4.43 -6.77 10.75
C MET A 188 3.03 -6.99 11.31
N CYS A 189 2.07 -7.45 10.49
CA CYS A 189 0.67 -7.50 10.88
C CYS A 189 0.40 -8.66 11.87
N PRO A 190 -0.06 -8.36 13.10
CA PRO A 190 -0.34 -9.41 14.08
C PRO A 190 -1.44 -10.38 13.63
N ALA A 191 -2.43 -9.88 12.87
CA ALA A 191 -3.48 -10.71 12.31
C ALA A 191 -2.94 -11.69 11.24
N CYS A 192 -1.89 -11.32 10.51
CA CYS A 192 -1.23 -12.23 9.57
C CYS A 192 -0.51 -13.35 10.32
N GLY A 193 0.23 -13.03 11.38
CA GLY A 193 0.88 -14.05 12.23
C GLY A 193 -0.12 -15.00 12.88
N ALA A 194 -1.25 -14.46 13.39
CA ALA A 194 -2.32 -15.27 13.97
C ALA A 194 -2.99 -16.19 12.94
N PHE A 195 -3.26 -15.70 11.73
CA PHE A 195 -3.80 -16.50 10.63
C PHE A 195 -2.83 -17.61 10.23
N GLU A 196 -1.55 -17.28 10.05
CA GLU A 196 -0.50 -18.24 9.70
C GLU A 196 -0.41 -19.34 10.74
N ALA A 197 -0.24 -18.98 12.02
CA ALA A 197 -0.15 -19.96 13.10
C ALA A 197 -1.38 -20.87 13.21
N THR A 198 -2.56 -20.36 12.88
CA THR A 198 -3.81 -21.13 12.91
C THR A 198 -3.96 -22.05 11.70
N ASN A 199 -3.56 -21.59 10.51
CA ASN A 199 -3.95 -22.21 9.24
C ASN A 199 -2.79 -22.82 8.46
N LEU A 200 -1.55 -22.72 8.95
CA LEU A 200 -0.35 -23.25 8.30
C LEU A 200 -0.51 -24.71 7.89
N ASP A 201 -0.88 -25.59 8.83
CA ASP A 201 -1.08 -27.03 8.57
C ASP A 201 -2.16 -27.26 7.50
N THR A 202 -3.21 -26.44 7.49
CA THR A 202 -4.30 -26.54 6.50
C THR A 202 -3.81 -26.14 5.10
N ILE A 203 -3.00 -25.09 5.00
CA ILE A 203 -2.39 -24.65 3.74
C ILE A 203 -1.39 -25.70 3.23
N GLU A 204 -0.53 -26.22 4.10
CA GLU A 204 0.42 -27.28 3.73
C GLU A 204 -0.31 -28.55 3.27
N SER A 205 -1.40 -28.93 3.94
CA SER A 205 -2.26 -30.07 3.54
C SER A 205 -2.91 -29.84 2.17
N ALA A 206 -3.28 -28.60 1.84
CA ALA A 206 -3.82 -28.25 0.53
C ALA A 206 -2.78 -28.36 -0.58
N LEU A 207 -1.54 -27.94 -0.30
CA LEU A 207 -0.42 -28.00 -1.25
C LEU A 207 0.12 -29.42 -1.44
N ALA A 208 0.13 -30.26 -0.40
CA ALA A 208 0.51 -31.68 -0.51
C ALA A 208 -0.33 -32.45 -1.55
N GLY A 209 -1.51 -31.92 -1.87
CA GLY A 209 -2.41 -32.40 -2.92
C GLY A 209 -1.76 -32.54 -4.30
N GLY A 210 -0.91 -31.59 -4.71
CA GLY A 210 -0.44 -31.43 -6.10
C GLY A 210 -1.36 -30.57 -6.97
N ASP A 211 -2.66 -30.57 -6.66
CA ASP A 211 -3.68 -29.88 -7.45
C ASP A 211 -3.88 -28.42 -7.04
N THR A 212 -3.20 -27.95 -5.99
CA THR A 212 -3.36 -26.61 -5.41
C THR A 212 -2.07 -25.83 -5.54
N SER A 213 -2.18 -24.56 -5.90
CA SER A 213 -1.11 -23.57 -5.77
C SER A 213 -1.43 -22.55 -4.68
N LEU A 214 -0.37 -21.98 -4.10
CA LEU A 214 -0.45 -20.81 -3.23
C LEU A 214 0.36 -19.69 -3.86
N GLU A 215 -0.28 -18.56 -4.16
CA GLU A 215 0.38 -17.33 -4.54
C GLU A 215 0.44 -16.39 -3.33
N LEU A 216 1.64 -16.25 -2.77
CA LEU A 216 1.92 -15.36 -1.65
C LEU A 216 2.30 -13.98 -2.17
N ARG A 217 1.56 -12.95 -1.74
CA ARG A 217 1.77 -11.54 -2.12
C ARG A 217 2.02 -10.67 -0.90
N PRO A 218 3.29 -10.46 -0.51
CA PRO A 218 3.61 -9.60 0.60
C PRO A 218 3.28 -8.13 0.30
N LEU A 219 2.65 -7.45 1.25
CA LEU A 219 2.33 -6.03 1.27
C LEU A 219 3.24 -5.27 2.23
N THR A 220 3.19 -3.94 2.13
CA THR A 220 3.99 -3.01 2.93
C THR A 220 3.12 -1.99 3.68
N PHE A 221 1.93 -2.43 4.12
CA PHE A 221 0.92 -1.59 4.76
C PHE A 221 1.42 -0.92 6.04
N LEU A 222 2.22 -1.63 6.84
CA LEU A 222 2.62 -1.21 8.18
C LEU A 222 4.01 -0.54 8.23
N ASP A 223 4.56 -0.14 7.08
CA ASP A 223 5.78 0.68 7.03
C ASP A 223 5.66 1.97 7.87
N GLY A 224 4.50 2.62 7.81
CA GLY A 224 4.21 3.83 8.60
C GLY A 224 4.13 3.57 10.12
N ALA A 225 3.84 2.33 10.51
CA ALA A 225 3.80 1.90 11.91
C ALA A 225 5.17 1.40 12.42
N SER A 226 6.20 1.34 11.58
CA SER A 226 7.51 0.76 11.93
C SER A 226 8.50 1.77 12.55
N GLN A 227 8.04 2.85 13.20
CA GLN A 227 8.87 3.93 13.73
C GLN A 227 9.95 4.47 12.76
N GLY A 228 9.64 4.55 11.46
CA GLY A 228 10.55 5.03 10.43
C GLY A 228 11.59 4.01 9.94
N SER A 229 11.51 2.76 10.39
CA SER A 229 12.39 1.67 9.91
C SER A 229 11.90 1.00 8.63
N TYR A 230 10.62 1.16 8.27
CA TYR A 230 10.01 0.49 7.10
C TYR A 230 10.16 -1.04 7.14
N TYR A 231 9.85 -1.65 8.29
CA TYR A 231 10.07 -3.08 8.51
C TYR A 231 9.29 -3.96 7.51
N SER A 232 8.03 -3.65 7.23
CA SER A 232 7.21 -4.43 6.29
C SER A 232 7.83 -4.50 4.90
N SER A 233 8.32 -3.38 4.38
CA SER A 233 9.08 -3.33 3.11
C SER A 233 10.38 -4.12 3.17
N ARG A 234 11.17 -4.00 4.24
CA ARG A 234 12.45 -4.71 4.37
C ARG A 234 12.24 -6.22 4.48
N ALA A 235 11.24 -6.67 5.23
CA ALA A 235 10.89 -8.09 5.36
C ALA A 235 10.35 -8.67 4.04
N SER A 236 9.48 -7.92 3.34
CA SER A 236 9.00 -8.29 2.00
C SER A 236 10.16 -8.40 1.00
N ALA A 237 11.06 -7.42 0.99
CA ALA A 237 12.26 -7.43 0.16
C ALA A 237 13.23 -8.57 0.52
N ALA A 238 13.31 -8.97 1.79
CA ALA A 238 14.13 -10.09 2.21
C ALA A 238 13.60 -11.42 1.66
N LEU A 239 12.28 -11.62 1.66
CA LEU A 239 11.67 -12.76 0.96
C LEU A 239 12.00 -12.73 -0.53
N ALA A 240 11.87 -11.57 -1.19
CA ALA A 240 12.21 -11.44 -2.61
C ALA A 240 13.69 -11.77 -2.89
N CYS A 241 14.63 -11.37 -2.01
CA CYS A 241 16.03 -11.77 -2.12
C CYS A 241 16.23 -13.28 -2.02
N VAL A 242 15.51 -13.96 -1.12
CA VAL A 242 15.55 -15.42 -1.01
C VAL A 242 14.97 -16.06 -2.26
N VAL A 243 13.80 -15.63 -2.72
CA VAL A 243 13.13 -16.18 -3.90
C VAL A 243 13.95 -16.03 -5.18
N ASP A 244 14.70 -14.93 -5.31
CA ASP A 244 15.57 -14.66 -6.46
C ASP A 244 16.83 -15.54 -6.48
N THR A 245 17.34 -15.98 -5.32
CA THR A 245 18.69 -16.58 -5.20
C THR A 245 18.71 -18.00 -4.65
N GLN A 246 17.73 -18.35 -3.81
CA GLN A 246 17.58 -19.63 -3.10
C GLN A 246 16.07 -19.94 -2.93
N PRO A 247 15.32 -20.09 -4.04
CA PRO A 247 13.86 -20.24 -4.01
C PRO A 247 13.37 -21.42 -3.16
N GLU A 248 14.17 -22.47 -3.00
CA GLU A 248 13.89 -23.61 -2.12
C GLU A 248 13.74 -23.23 -0.64
N LEU A 249 14.24 -22.06 -0.22
CA LEU A 249 14.13 -21.56 1.15
C LEU A 249 12.95 -20.60 1.35
N ALA A 250 12.17 -20.32 0.30
CA ALA A 250 11.12 -19.29 0.33
C ALA A 250 10.02 -19.61 1.33
N TRP A 251 9.53 -20.86 1.38
CA TRP A 251 8.49 -21.27 2.33
C TRP A 251 8.97 -21.13 3.78
N LYS A 252 10.19 -21.62 4.06
CA LYS A 252 10.78 -21.50 5.39
C LYS A 252 10.99 -20.03 5.77
N THR A 253 11.36 -19.18 4.82
CA THR A 253 11.51 -17.74 5.03
C THR A 253 10.18 -17.08 5.37
N HIS A 254 9.12 -17.37 4.61
CA HIS A 254 7.78 -16.85 4.85
C HIS A 254 7.27 -17.21 6.25
N THR A 255 7.24 -18.50 6.59
CA THR A 255 6.79 -19.01 7.89
C THR A 255 7.63 -18.47 9.05
N THR A 256 8.94 -18.30 8.85
CA THR A 256 9.83 -17.73 9.87
C THR A 256 9.52 -16.26 10.15
N LEU A 257 9.18 -15.46 9.13
CA LEU A 257 8.88 -14.04 9.29
C LEU A 257 7.54 -13.79 10.01
N LEU A 258 6.58 -14.73 9.90
CA LEU A 258 5.29 -14.67 10.58
C LEU A 258 5.24 -15.46 11.90
N ASP A 259 6.29 -16.20 12.23
CA ASP A 259 6.41 -16.88 13.52
C ASP A 259 6.36 -15.86 14.67
N ALA A 260 5.58 -16.17 15.70
CA ALA A 260 5.33 -15.27 16.82
C ALA A 260 6.59 -14.84 17.60
N ASN A 261 7.69 -15.61 17.51
CA ASN A 261 8.96 -15.24 18.17
C ASN A 261 9.82 -14.29 17.33
N ASN A 262 9.55 -14.17 16.03
CA ASN A 262 10.34 -13.39 15.10
C ASN A 262 9.58 -12.16 14.58
N GLN A 263 8.24 -12.25 14.50
CA GLN A 263 7.40 -11.14 14.09
C GLN A 263 7.48 -10.00 15.12
N PRO A 264 7.88 -8.79 14.75
CA PRO A 264 7.91 -7.67 15.67
C PRO A 264 6.50 -7.17 15.99
N GLU A 265 6.32 -6.65 17.20
CA GLU A 265 5.09 -5.97 17.59
C GLU A 265 4.88 -4.71 16.74
N GLU A 266 3.62 -4.46 16.33
CA GLU A 266 3.24 -3.25 15.62
C GLU A 266 3.58 -1.99 16.43
N GLY A 267 3.97 -0.91 15.77
CA GLY A 267 4.41 0.31 16.46
C GLY A 267 5.86 0.24 16.97
N THR A 268 6.59 -0.86 16.78
CA THR A 268 8.02 -0.95 17.10
C THR A 268 8.91 -0.65 15.88
N THR A 269 10.22 -0.46 16.11
CA THR A 269 11.19 -0.39 15.00
C THR A 269 11.30 -1.72 14.24
N GLY A 270 10.99 -2.85 14.87
CA GLY A 270 11.31 -4.17 14.34
C GLY A 270 12.83 -4.41 14.21
N PRO A 271 13.24 -5.62 13.80
CA PRO A 271 14.65 -5.95 13.63
C PRO A 271 15.29 -5.19 12.48
N ASP A 272 16.58 -4.89 12.62
CA ASP A 272 17.41 -4.35 11.53
C ASP A 272 17.77 -5.45 10.50
N ASN A 273 18.43 -5.09 9.41
CA ASN A 273 18.78 -6.05 8.34
C ASN A 273 19.75 -7.14 8.81
N LYS A 274 20.63 -6.84 9.78
CA LYS A 274 21.58 -7.82 10.33
C LYS A 274 20.83 -8.85 11.18
N GLN A 275 19.89 -8.40 11.99
CA GLN A 275 19.02 -9.26 12.80
C GLN A 275 18.10 -10.11 11.90
N LEU A 276 17.50 -9.51 10.87
CA LEU A 276 16.72 -10.23 9.86
C LEU A 276 17.55 -11.35 9.20
N ILE A 277 18.75 -11.04 8.71
CA ILE A 277 19.66 -12.03 8.12
C ILE A 277 20.00 -13.12 9.13
N SER A 278 20.32 -12.75 10.37
CA SER A 278 20.67 -13.72 11.41
C SER A 278 19.53 -14.70 11.70
N THR A 279 18.30 -14.20 11.82
CA THR A 279 17.11 -15.02 12.05
C THR A 279 16.85 -15.96 10.88
N LEU A 280 16.85 -15.43 9.66
CA LEU A 280 16.60 -16.22 8.46
C LEU A 280 17.71 -17.27 8.23
N ASN A 281 18.98 -16.89 8.35
CA ASN A 281 20.11 -17.81 8.22
C ASN A 281 20.05 -18.97 9.21
N LYS A 282 19.64 -18.71 10.46
CA LYS A 282 19.43 -19.75 11.46
C LYS A 282 18.26 -20.66 11.08
N ALA A 283 17.14 -20.09 10.64
CA ALA A 283 15.92 -20.84 10.36
C ALA A 283 15.98 -21.68 9.08
N THR A 284 16.69 -21.21 8.06
CA THR A 284 16.84 -21.89 6.76
C THR A 284 18.02 -22.84 6.70
N GLY A 285 18.89 -22.86 7.72
CA GLY A 285 20.12 -23.66 7.72
C GLY A 285 21.26 -23.07 6.89
N GLY A 286 21.12 -21.81 6.46
CA GLY A 286 22.14 -21.07 5.71
C GLY A 286 21.53 -20.17 4.64
N LEU A 287 21.99 -18.93 4.58
CA LEU A 287 21.78 -18.03 3.46
C LEU A 287 23.11 -17.84 2.72
N SER A 288 23.10 -17.90 1.39
CA SER A 288 24.27 -17.57 0.58
C SER A 288 24.73 -16.13 0.82
N ASP A 289 26.01 -15.85 0.60
CA ASP A 289 26.56 -14.48 0.66
C ASP A 289 25.83 -13.52 -0.29
N THR A 290 25.38 -14.02 -1.45
CA THR A 290 24.59 -13.26 -2.41
C THR A 290 23.25 -12.85 -1.81
N THR A 291 22.54 -13.78 -1.16
CA THR A 291 21.26 -13.50 -0.48
C THR A 291 21.45 -12.50 0.67
N GLN A 292 22.47 -12.71 1.51
CA GLN A 292 22.78 -11.80 2.62
C GLN A 292 23.15 -10.40 2.13
N SER A 293 23.93 -10.29 1.05
CA SER A 293 24.25 -8.99 0.43
C SER A 293 23.00 -8.35 -0.18
N CYS A 294 22.10 -9.12 -0.76
CA CYS A 294 20.85 -8.61 -1.34
C CYS A 294 19.99 -7.93 -0.25
N ILE A 295 19.81 -8.61 0.89
CA ILE A 295 19.07 -8.12 2.06
C ILE A 295 19.75 -6.88 2.64
N THR A 296 21.07 -6.94 2.86
CA THR A 296 21.83 -5.82 3.43
C THR A 296 21.71 -4.54 2.60
N LYS A 297 21.70 -4.69 1.27
CA LYS A 297 21.59 -3.57 0.32
C LYS A 297 20.14 -3.15 0.04
N GLU A 298 19.16 -3.84 0.63
CA GLU A 298 17.73 -3.56 0.42
C GLU A 298 17.32 -3.59 -1.05
N THR A 299 17.94 -4.50 -1.82
CA THR A 299 17.89 -4.52 -3.29
C THR A 299 16.46 -4.51 -3.84
N TYR A 300 15.54 -5.21 -3.16
CA TYR A 300 14.15 -5.35 -3.58
C TYR A 300 13.16 -4.51 -2.75
N VAL A 301 13.61 -3.57 -1.90
CA VAL A 301 12.70 -2.66 -1.16
C VAL A 301 11.88 -1.78 -2.12
N PRO A 302 12.47 -1.17 -3.18
CA PRO A 302 11.68 -0.44 -4.17
C PRO A 302 10.63 -1.32 -4.85
N PHE A 303 10.97 -2.58 -5.16
CA PHE A 303 10.03 -3.55 -5.73
C PHE A 303 8.90 -3.88 -4.76
N ALA A 304 9.20 -4.20 -3.50
CA ALA A 304 8.21 -4.50 -2.47
C ALA A 304 7.18 -3.36 -2.32
N LYS A 305 7.66 -2.11 -2.26
CA LYS A 305 6.80 -0.92 -2.18
C LYS A 305 5.97 -0.71 -3.44
N GLY A 306 6.59 -0.85 -4.61
CA GLY A 306 5.90 -0.72 -5.89
C GLY A 306 4.83 -1.78 -6.09
N LEU A 307 5.14 -3.03 -5.75
CA LEU A 307 4.20 -4.14 -5.79
C LEU A 307 3.02 -3.91 -4.84
N SER A 308 3.29 -3.56 -3.59
CA SER A 308 2.26 -3.21 -2.61
C SER A 308 1.35 -2.10 -3.14
N SER A 309 1.91 -0.99 -3.63
CA SER A 309 1.14 0.10 -4.25
C SER A 309 0.29 -0.37 -5.42
N TRP A 310 0.83 -1.23 -6.29
CA TRP A 310 0.10 -1.78 -7.42
C TRP A 310 -1.07 -2.66 -6.96
N LEU A 311 -0.84 -3.61 -6.04
CA LEU A 311 -1.86 -4.53 -5.54
C LEU A 311 -3.02 -3.81 -4.84
N LEU A 312 -2.76 -2.67 -4.21
CA LEU A 312 -3.78 -1.86 -3.53
C LEU A 312 -4.58 -0.96 -4.48
N SER A 313 -4.02 -0.69 -5.66
CA SER A 313 -4.65 0.19 -6.67
C SER A 313 -5.38 -0.59 -7.75
N ASN A 314 -5.30 -1.92 -7.75
CA ASN A 314 -5.88 -2.79 -8.77
C ASN A 314 -6.78 -3.85 -8.14
N PRO A 315 -7.79 -4.36 -8.87
CA PRO A 315 -8.57 -5.51 -8.43
C PRO A 315 -7.69 -6.74 -8.20
N VAL A 316 -8.13 -7.62 -7.30
CA VAL A 316 -7.51 -8.93 -7.08
C VAL A 316 -7.55 -9.73 -8.38
N PRO A 317 -6.38 -10.14 -8.91
CA PRO A 317 -6.30 -11.00 -10.08
C PRO A 317 -7.15 -12.26 -9.93
N ASN A 318 -7.85 -12.64 -11.00
CA ASN A 318 -8.65 -13.88 -11.07
C ASN A 318 -9.78 -13.97 -10.01
N ALA A 319 -10.16 -12.86 -9.37
CA ALA A 319 -11.33 -12.81 -8.51
C ALA A 319 -12.63 -12.96 -9.31
N GLN A 320 -13.62 -13.65 -8.73
CA GLN A 320 -14.96 -13.77 -9.34
C GLN A 320 -15.71 -12.44 -9.29
N ASP A 321 -15.52 -11.67 -8.21
CA ASP A 321 -15.94 -10.28 -8.12
C ASP A 321 -14.86 -9.38 -8.75
N PRO A 322 -15.12 -8.75 -9.91
CA PRO A 322 -14.13 -7.93 -10.60
C PRO A 322 -13.84 -6.61 -9.88
N THR A 323 -14.61 -6.27 -8.84
CA THR A 323 -14.42 -5.08 -8.01
C THR A 323 -13.68 -5.38 -6.71
N LEU A 324 -13.38 -6.65 -6.44
CA LEU A 324 -12.68 -7.04 -5.22
C LEU A 324 -11.28 -6.43 -5.18
N THR A 325 -11.01 -5.62 -4.17
CA THR A 325 -9.69 -5.04 -3.89
C THR A 325 -9.16 -5.50 -2.53
N VAL A 326 -7.84 -5.40 -2.35
CA VAL A 326 -7.20 -5.67 -1.06
C VAL A 326 -7.29 -4.42 -0.19
N SER A 327 -8.04 -4.50 0.90
CA SER A 327 -8.26 -3.39 1.84
C SER A 327 -7.66 -3.63 3.23
N GLY A 328 -7.08 -4.81 3.47
CA GLY A 328 -6.55 -5.22 4.76
C GLY A 328 -5.73 -6.50 4.65
N THR A 329 -4.99 -6.81 5.71
CA THR A 329 -4.23 -8.06 5.82
C THR A 329 -4.62 -8.80 7.12
N PRO A 330 -4.65 -10.14 7.11
CA PRO A 330 -4.51 -10.99 5.94
C PRO A 330 -5.72 -10.88 5.01
N THR A 331 -5.51 -11.03 3.70
CA THR A 331 -6.59 -11.26 2.73
C THR A 331 -6.32 -12.58 2.04
N VAL A 332 -7.32 -13.47 2.02
CA VAL A 332 -7.22 -14.78 1.38
C VAL A 332 -8.30 -14.91 0.33
N VAL A 333 -7.92 -15.33 -0.88
CA VAL A 333 -8.84 -15.55 -2.00
C VAL A 333 -8.58 -16.93 -2.57
N VAL A 334 -9.60 -17.78 -2.63
CA VAL A 334 -9.48 -19.17 -3.08
C VAL A 334 -10.40 -19.36 -4.28
N ASN A 335 -9.82 -19.76 -5.41
CA ASN A 335 -10.54 -19.91 -6.69
C ASN A 335 -11.41 -18.69 -7.04
N GLY A 336 -10.87 -17.50 -6.74
CA GLY A 336 -11.52 -16.20 -6.98
C GLY A 336 -12.55 -15.77 -5.93
N THR A 337 -12.82 -16.57 -4.91
CA THR A 337 -13.72 -16.25 -3.80
C THR A 337 -12.93 -15.79 -2.57
N ARG A 338 -13.26 -14.63 -2.00
CA ARG A 338 -12.61 -14.14 -0.77
C ARG A 338 -13.09 -14.93 0.47
N TYR A 339 -12.15 -15.32 1.32
CA TYR A 339 -12.46 -15.81 2.66
C TYR A 339 -12.87 -14.65 3.58
N SER A 340 -14.01 -14.78 4.24
CA SER A 340 -14.57 -13.77 5.16
C SER A 340 -14.81 -14.30 6.58
N GLY A 341 -14.36 -15.53 6.87
CA GLY A 341 -14.49 -16.16 8.18
C GLY A 341 -13.44 -15.71 9.19
N SER A 342 -13.40 -16.40 10.33
CA SER A 342 -12.46 -16.11 11.40
C SER A 342 -11.02 -16.50 11.05
N ILE A 343 -10.09 -15.55 11.21
CA ILE A 343 -8.66 -15.82 11.01
C ILE A 343 -8.06 -16.81 12.04
N THR A 344 -8.76 -17.04 13.15
CA THR A 344 -8.33 -17.93 14.24
C THR A 344 -9.19 -19.19 14.36
N ASP A 345 -10.00 -19.52 13.34
CA ASP A 345 -10.77 -20.78 13.30
C ASP A 345 -10.30 -21.66 12.13
N ALA A 346 -9.38 -22.58 12.45
CA ALA A 346 -8.85 -23.53 11.47
C ALA A 346 -9.92 -24.43 10.85
N ALA A 347 -10.96 -24.81 11.60
CA ALA A 347 -12.02 -25.67 11.09
C ALA A 347 -12.90 -24.94 10.08
N GLU A 348 -13.20 -23.67 10.34
CA GLU A 348 -13.92 -22.80 9.41
C GLU A 348 -13.12 -22.58 8.12
N PHE A 349 -11.82 -22.25 8.21
CA PHE A 349 -10.98 -22.09 7.03
C PHE A 349 -10.84 -23.38 6.22
N LYS A 350 -10.65 -24.52 6.90
CA LYS A 350 -10.65 -25.85 6.29
C LYS A 350 -11.93 -26.12 5.52
N LYS A 351 -13.09 -25.83 6.12
CA LYS A 351 -14.39 -25.98 5.47
C LYS A 351 -14.49 -25.09 4.23
N PHE A 352 -14.07 -23.83 4.33
CA PHE A 352 -14.06 -22.91 3.20
C PHE A 352 -13.24 -23.44 2.02
N LEU A 353 -12.03 -23.95 2.27
CA LEU A 353 -11.21 -24.58 1.22
C LEU A 353 -11.95 -25.73 0.54
N THR A 354 -12.58 -26.63 1.32
CA THR A 354 -13.33 -27.76 0.75
C THR A 354 -14.56 -27.32 -0.04
N ASP A 355 -15.26 -26.27 0.41
CA ASP A 355 -16.41 -25.70 -0.31
C ASP A 355 -15.99 -25.07 -1.65
N GLN A 356 -14.74 -24.59 -1.75
CA GLN A 356 -14.15 -24.10 -3.00
C GLN A 356 -13.54 -25.20 -3.88
N GLY A 357 -13.65 -26.48 -3.49
CA GLY A 357 -13.15 -27.62 -4.27
C GLY A 357 -11.68 -27.97 -4.05
N VAL A 358 -11.05 -27.43 -3.01
CA VAL A 358 -9.69 -27.77 -2.60
C VAL A 358 -9.70 -29.10 -1.84
N THR A 359 -8.86 -30.03 -2.29
CA THR A 359 -8.62 -31.30 -1.60
C THR A 359 -7.50 -31.14 -0.58
N LEU A 360 -7.73 -31.61 0.64
CA LEU A 360 -6.73 -31.60 1.72
C LEU A 360 -6.23 -33.02 1.95
N LYS A 361 -4.91 -33.20 2.02
CA LYS A 361 -4.26 -34.49 2.27
C LYS A 361 -3.62 -34.55 3.64
#